data_AF-A0A2G6AV19-F1
#
_entry.id   AF-A0A2G6AV19-F1
#
_cell.length_a   1.000
_cell.length_b   1.000
_cell.length_c   1.000
_cell.angle_alpha   90.00
_cell.angle_beta   90.00
_cell.angle_gamma   90.00
#
_symmetry.space_group_name_H-M   'P 1'
#
loop_
_entity.id
_entity.type
_entity.pdbx_description
1 polymer ?
#
loop_
_entity_poly.entity_id
_entity_poly.type
_entity_poly.pdbx_seq_one_letter_code
_entity_poly.pdbx_strand_id
1 'polypeptide(L)'
;MKLDYKSDRPELQVMYFNKGILHRMTEVAESVSIKGDVAQAARECSINFANTTKGIQRIFDIVNGQEVRIMSGEMEVFRGTVRSFERHSDGRDSLIAKDGNEYLVKNTVNVKFIEKTATQIIKTLCGNYGIAVGKLADTKHKIPRYIMRGKTIYDVFITALTMTQKVTGKRYMLHNVKGKLTLEVVQPAQEWLRYEQGKNLISASYSESIEDTRTQILYTGGDEKSPYKVVVKKNTDKYGIMQHVEHNSDANQSALPGLANALLAELSKPQTEMNIKVLGIRNMVAGMAVVVQDNLTGIRGTYFVLADAHEYIAGGVHVMDLTLSKTLDLPVLEYEPPDESSDDPDSGKSAEYDFPYSTGWVATAYDPMLGGINTSGDPRTTATSTRWAYNRTIAVDPKVIPYGSVVAIKVPSMPKYNGMYLAEDTGGAIKGKRIDILIQGKSATAAFGRRDVEVAILEKGKGAPDARAKAKTWDSIKRKWNTKKEQKGVDKAAKGKAAEILKTAHSYKGKLRYVFGSKDLPNGKSDCSGFISYVFNRHGIKLPHGTSAQIRLGKSVNKAEAIPGDLVFFQNTYRKGVSHVGVVTRKGYCISMHNSGCTEHTYTTGYWGKHYMSIRRVL
;
A
#
# COMPACT_ATOMS: atom_id res chain seq x y z
N MET A 1 -30.10 1.85 -32.28
CA MET A 1 -29.84 0.46 -32.72
C MET A 1 -30.97 -0.38 -32.13
N LYS A 2 -31.79 -1.04 -32.96
CA LYS A 2 -32.90 -1.88 -32.47
C LYS A 2 -32.30 -2.97 -31.57
N LEU A 3 -32.77 -3.09 -30.33
CA LEU A 3 -32.47 -4.22 -29.47
C LEU A 3 -33.14 -5.44 -30.09
N ASP A 4 -32.38 -6.16 -30.90
CA ASP A 4 -32.79 -7.44 -31.47
C ASP A 4 -32.83 -8.44 -30.31
N TYR A 5 -33.99 -8.59 -29.68
CA TYR A 5 -34.32 -9.75 -28.84
C TYR A 5 -34.49 -10.98 -29.74
N LYS A 6 -33.54 -11.21 -30.65
CA LYS A 6 -33.38 -12.56 -31.19
C LYS A 6 -33.06 -13.41 -29.98
N SER A 7 -33.96 -14.35 -29.72
CA SER A 7 -33.75 -15.54 -28.92
C SER A 7 -32.64 -16.38 -29.56
N ASP A 8 -31.46 -15.81 -29.76
CA ASP A 8 -30.25 -16.52 -30.09
C ASP A 8 -29.97 -17.35 -28.85
N ARG A 9 -30.57 -18.55 -28.79
CA ARG A 9 -30.16 -19.64 -27.90
C ARG A 9 -28.64 -19.60 -27.94
N PRO A 10 -27.96 -19.18 -26.87
CA PRO A 10 -26.54 -18.96 -26.97
C PRO A 10 -25.90 -20.31 -27.31
N GLU A 11 -25.26 -20.37 -28.48
CA GLU A 11 -24.35 -21.45 -28.80
C GLU A 11 -23.19 -21.33 -27.82
N LEU A 12 -23.34 -22.00 -26.68
CA LEU A 12 -22.35 -22.01 -25.63
C LEU A 12 -21.28 -23.02 -26.00
N GLN A 13 -20.04 -22.58 -26.11
CA GLN A 13 -18.91 -23.49 -26.29
C GLN A 13 -18.11 -23.57 -25.00
N VAL A 14 -18.07 -24.78 -24.43
CA VAL A 14 -17.32 -25.07 -23.21
C VAL A 14 -16.04 -25.78 -23.61
N MET A 15 -14.90 -25.13 -23.36
CA MET A 15 -13.58 -25.63 -23.73
C MET A 15 -12.72 -25.82 -22.49
N TYR A 16 -12.20 -27.03 -22.33
CA TYR A 16 -11.25 -27.37 -21.26
C TYR A 16 -9.92 -27.78 -21.87
N PHE A 17 -8.83 -27.20 -21.37
CA PHE A 17 -7.48 -27.45 -21.88
C PHE A 17 -6.68 -28.21 -20.83
N ASN A 18 -6.43 -29.49 -21.06
CA ASN A 18 -5.59 -30.32 -20.19
C ASN A 18 -4.23 -30.57 -20.85
N LYS A 19 -3.16 -30.01 -20.28
CA LYS A 19 -1.78 -30.16 -20.80
C LYS A 19 -1.66 -29.84 -22.31
N GLY A 20 -2.42 -28.85 -22.78
CA GLY A 20 -2.44 -28.41 -24.17
C GLY A 20 -3.41 -29.17 -25.09
N ILE A 21 -4.07 -30.23 -24.59
CA ILE A 21 -5.13 -30.95 -25.31
C ILE A 21 -6.47 -30.26 -25.05
N LEU A 22 -7.16 -29.90 -26.12
CA LEU A 22 -8.51 -29.33 -26.05
C LEU A 22 -9.56 -30.44 -25.92
N HIS A 23 -10.30 -30.42 -24.82
CA HIS A 23 -11.52 -31.18 -24.60
C HIS A 23 -12.72 -30.25 -24.81
N ARG A 24 -13.55 -30.55 -25.81
CA ARG A 24 -14.82 -29.85 -26.05
C ARG A 24 -15.88 -30.46 -25.13
N MET A 25 -16.33 -29.69 -24.15
CA MET A 25 -17.28 -30.14 -23.13
C MET A 25 -18.72 -29.73 -23.43
N THR A 26 -18.98 -29.02 -24.52
CA THR A 26 -20.31 -28.49 -24.85
C THR A 26 -21.42 -29.54 -24.78
N GLU A 27 -21.20 -30.72 -25.38
CA GLU A 27 -22.22 -31.78 -25.46
C GLU A 27 -22.47 -32.49 -24.12
N VAL A 28 -21.54 -32.35 -23.17
CA VAL A 28 -21.63 -33.01 -21.86
C VAL A 28 -21.97 -32.03 -20.73
N ALA A 29 -21.88 -30.73 -20.98
CA ALA A 29 -22.20 -29.69 -20.01
C ALA A 29 -23.72 -29.60 -19.79
N GLU A 30 -24.14 -29.86 -18.56
CA GLU A 30 -25.54 -29.77 -18.14
C GLU A 30 -25.89 -28.32 -17.74
N SER A 31 -24.97 -27.66 -17.06
CA SER A 31 -25.09 -26.24 -16.72
C SER A 31 -23.73 -25.55 -16.58
N VAL A 32 -23.71 -24.26 -16.93
CA VAL A 32 -22.58 -23.36 -16.72
C VAL A 32 -23.10 -22.13 -15.99
N SER A 33 -22.51 -21.81 -14.85
CA SER A 33 -22.82 -20.60 -14.07
C SER A 33 -21.59 -19.71 -13.99
N ILE A 34 -21.68 -18.47 -14.48
CA ILE A 34 -20.59 -17.47 -14.38
C ILE A 34 -21.06 -16.36 -13.46
N LYS A 35 -20.34 -16.13 -12.37
CA LYS A 35 -20.69 -15.15 -11.33
C LYS A 35 -19.60 -14.10 -11.15
N GLY A 36 -20.02 -12.88 -10.86
CA GLY A 36 -19.14 -11.77 -10.50
C GLY A 36 -19.79 -10.83 -9.51
N ASP A 37 -18.96 -10.12 -8.76
CA ASP A 37 -19.37 -9.17 -7.74
C ASP A 37 -18.37 -8.00 -7.74
N VAL A 38 -18.85 -6.76 -7.68
CA VAL A 38 -18.00 -5.56 -7.59
C VAL A 38 -17.09 -5.58 -6.35
N ALA A 39 -17.45 -6.35 -5.33
CA ALA A 39 -16.69 -6.54 -4.11
C ALA A 39 -15.50 -7.50 -4.25
N GLN A 40 -15.55 -8.40 -5.23
CA GLN A 40 -14.58 -9.47 -5.41
C GLN A 40 -13.62 -9.18 -6.57
N ALA A 41 -12.37 -9.63 -6.44
CA ALA A 41 -11.37 -9.41 -7.47
C ALA A 41 -11.63 -10.23 -8.75
N ALA A 42 -12.10 -11.47 -8.56
CA ALA A 42 -12.15 -12.50 -9.58
C ALA A 42 -13.58 -12.98 -9.80
N ARG A 43 -13.92 -13.27 -11.06
CA ARG A 43 -15.13 -13.97 -11.43
C ARG A 43 -14.94 -15.47 -11.27
N GLU A 44 -16.03 -16.14 -10.96
CA GLU A 44 -16.10 -17.59 -10.79
C GLU A 44 -16.97 -18.21 -11.87
N CYS A 45 -16.55 -19.37 -12.38
CA CYS A 45 -17.31 -20.18 -13.32
C CYS A 45 -17.46 -21.58 -12.75
N SER A 46 -18.70 -21.99 -12.51
CA SER A 46 -19.06 -23.35 -12.12
C SER A 46 -19.64 -24.09 -13.32
N ILE A 47 -19.23 -25.34 -13.52
CA ILE A 47 -19.69 -26.18 -14.62
C ILE A 47 -20.08 -27.54 -14.06
N ASN A 48 -21.30 -27.97 -14.32
CA ASN A 48 -21.79 -29.32 -14.04
C ASN A 48 -21.93 -30.08 -15.36
N PHE A 49 -21.46 -31.32 -15.41
CA PHE A 49 -21.40 -32.07 -16.65
C PHE A 49 -21.38 -33.58 -16.43
N ALA A 50 -21.94 -34.32 -17.40
CA ALA A 50 -21.91 -35.77 -17.42
C ALA A 50 -20.58 -36.25 -18.03
N ASN A 51 -19.63 -36.63 -17.19
CA ASN A 51 -18.30 -37.07 -17.62
C ASN A 51 -18.20 -38.60 -17.64
N THR A 52 -19.06 -39.27 -18.41
CA THR A 52 -19.05 -40.73 -18.52
C THR A 52 -19.44 -41.24 -19.90
N THR A 53 -18.80 -42.31 -20.34
CA THR A 53 -19.15 -43.13 -21.49
C THR A 53 -19.73 -44.44 -20.96
N LYS A 54 -20.98 -44.75 -21.31
CA LYS A 54 -21.71 -45.96 -20.87
C LYS A 54 -21.86 -46.10 -19.34
N GLY A 55 -21.73 -45.02 -18.57
CA GLY A 55 -21.91 -45.03 -17.12
C GLY A 55 -20.76 -45.63 -16.30
N ILE A 56 -19.72 -46.16 -16.95
CA ILE A 56 -18.64 -46.92 -16.29
C ILE A 56 -17.23 -46.38 -16.57
N GLN A 57 -17.06 -45.53 -17.59
CA GLN A 57 -15.75 -45.03 -18.01
C GLN A 57 -15.78 -43.51 -18.15
N ARG A 58 -14.78 -42.81 -17.59
CA ARG A 58 -14.64 -41.35 -17.73
C ARG A 58 -14.25 -40.95 -19.15
N ILE A 59 -14.78 -39.83 -19.64
CA ILE A 59 -14.47 -39.31 -20.98
C ILE A 59 -13.08 -38.65 -20.96
N PHE A 60 -12.78 -37.87 -19.92
CA PHE A 60 -11.48 -37.24 -19.70
C PHE A 60 -11.23 -36.96 -18.21
N ASP A 61 -9.97 -36.75 -17.85
CA ASP A 61 -9.57 -36.36 -16.50
C ASP A 61 -9.58 -34.84 -16.32
N ILE A 62 -10.12 -34.39 -15.19
CA ILE A 62 -10.05 -33.00 -14.72
C ILE A 62 -8.86 -32.86 -13.78
N VAL A 63 -8.07 -31.81 -13.99
CA VAL A 63 -6.88 -31.47 -13.23
C VAL A 63 -6.94 -30.00 -12.82
N ASN A 64 -6.67 -29.71 -11.55
CA ASN A 64 -6.58 -28.34 -11.03
C ASN A 64 -5.44 -27.57 -11.72
N GLY A 65 -5.64 -26.25 -11.90
CA GLY A 65 -4.71 -25.35 -12.57
C GLY A 65 -4.81 -25.36 -14.10
N GLN A 66 -5.56 -26.29 -14.68
CA GLN A 66 -5.81 -26.32 -16.13
C GLN A 66 -6.82 -25.24 -16.55
N GLU A 67 -6.76 -24.84 -17.82
CA GLU A 67 -7.52 -23.69 -18.31
C GLU A 67 -8.94 -24.09 -18.77
N VAL A 68 -9.91 -23.22 -18.50
CA VAL A 68 -11.28 -23.30 -18.98
C VAL A 68 -11.62 -22.02 -19.73
N ARG A 69 -12.24 -22.16 -20.89
CA ARG A 69 -12.76 -21.04 -21.70
C ARG A 69 -14.22 -21.28 -22.06
N ILE A 70 -15.03 -20.25 -21.90
CA ILE A 70 -16.46 -20.26 -22.26
C ILE A 70 -16.70 -19.22 -23.33
N MET A 71 -17.27 -19.65 -24.45
CA MET A 71 -17.71 -18.79 -25.54
C MET A 71 -19.23 -18.80 -25.63
N SER A 72 -19.82 -17.67 -25.98
CA SER A 72 -21.24 -17.53 -26.29
C SER A 72 -21.39 -16.92 -27.69
N GLY A 73 -21.57 -17.78 -28.69
CA GLY A 73 -21.29 -17.43 -30.08
C GLY A 73 -19.81 -17.09 -30.28
N GLU A 74 -19.51 -15.94 -30.90
CA GLU A 74 -18.12 -15.49 -31.12
C GLU A 74 -17.50 -14.77 -29.90
N MET A 75 -18.30 -14.48 -28.86
CA MET A 75 -17.85 -13.71 -27.70
C MET A 75 -17.28 -14.63 -26.63
N GLU A 76 -16.06 -14.35 -26.18
CA GLU A 76 -15.48 -14.98 -24.99
C GLU A 76 -16.08 -14.34 -23.74
N VAL A 77 -16.90 -15.11 -23.00
CA VAL A 77 -17.59 -14.63 -21.80
C VAL A 77 -16.83 -14.98 -20.52
N PHE A 78 -15.96 -16.00 -20.55
CA PHE A 78 -15.11 -16.35 -19.41
C PHE A 78 -13.83 -17.07 -19.83
N ARG A 79 -12.74 -16.75 -19.13
CA ARG A 79 -11.47 -17.50 -19.17
C ARG A 79 -10.88 -17.57 -17.77
N GLY A 80 -10.56 -18.78 -17.33
CA GLY A 80 -10.00 -18.99 -16.00
C GLY A 80 -9.28 -20.33 -15.86
N THR A 81 -8.85 -20.61 -14.64
CA THR A 81 -8.17 -21.85 -14.28
C THR A 81 -8.99 -22.64 -13.28
N VAL A 82 -9.09 -23.96 -13.46
CA VAL A 82 -9.75 -24.88 -12.52
C VAL A 82 -9.11 -24.77 -11.15
N ARG A 83 -9.91 -24.53 -10.12
CA ARG A 83 -9.48 -24.41 -8.71
C ARG A 83 -9.85 -25.66 -7.91
N SER A 84 -11.03 -26.20 -8.18
CA SER A 84 -11.52 -27.43 -7.59
C SER A 84 -12.41 -28.16 -8.59
N PHE A 85 -12.57 -29.46 -8.38
CA PHE A 85 -13.55 -30.28 -9.06
C PHE A 85 -14.06 -31.35 -8.10
N GLU A 86 -15.30 -31.77 -8.29
CA GLU A 86 -15.91 -32.89 -7.59
C GLU A 86 -16.29 -33.98 -8.58
N ARG A 87 -16.30 -35.22 -8.10
CA ARG A 87 -16.63 -36.39 -8.90
C ARG A 87 -17.65 -37.23 -8.17
N HIS A 88 -18.71 -37.62 -8.88
CA HIS A 88 -19.76 -38.46 -8.34
C HIS A 88 -19.73 -39.86 -8.96
N SER A 89 -20.27 -40.84 -8.23
CA SER A 89 -20.30 -42.26 -8.63
C SER A 89 -21.25 -42.54 -9.79
N ASP A 90 -22.18 -41.63 -10.06
CA ASP A 90 -23.11 -41.69 -11.19
C ASP A 90 -22.52 -41.16 -12.51
N GLY A 91 -21.23 -40.77 -12.49
CA GLY A 91 -20.52 -40.26 -13.66
C GLY A 91 -20.70 -38.76 -13.89
N ARG A 92 -21.40 -38.02 -13.01
CA ARG A 92 -21.42 -36.56 -13.04
C ARG A 92 -20.20 -35.98 -12.35
N ASP A 93 -19.65 -34.92 -12.93
CA ASP A 93 -18.58 -34.12 -12.35
C ASP A 93 -19.02 -32.66 -12.29
N SER A 94 -18.44 -31.93 -11.32
CA SER A 94 -18.52 -30.48 -11.25
C SER A 94 -17.12 -29.90 -11.20
N LEU A 95 -16.92 -28.71 -11.75
CA LEU A 95 -15.68 -27.96 -11.58
C LEU A 95 -15.96 -26.49 -11.29
N ILE A 96 -15.04 -25.88 -10.54
CA ILE A 96 -15.02 -24.44 -10.28
C ILE A 96 -13.73 -23.89 -10.86
N ALA A 97 -13.86 -22.94 -11.78
CA ALA A 97 -12.76 -22.17 -12.35
C ALA A 97 -12.87 -20.71 -11.93
N LYS A 98 -11.73 -20.06 -11.69
CA LYS A 98 -11.67 -18.62 -11.42
C LYS A 98 -10.78 -17.93 -12.44
N ASP A 99 -11.11 -16.69 -12.77
CA ASP A 99 -10.29 -15.89 -13.68
C ASP A 99 -8.91 -15.54 -13.07
N GLY A 100 -8.05 -14.90 -13.87
CA GLY A 100 -6.69 -14.55 -13.48
C GLY A 100 -6.59 -13.51 -12.35
N ASN A 101 -7.67 -12.80 -12.02
CA ASN A 101 -7.64 -11.83 -10.93
C ASN A 101 -7.62 -12.52 -9.55
N GLU A 102 -7.88 -13.82 -9.47
CA GLU A 102 -7.78 -14.60 -8.23
C GLU A 102 -6.36 -14.49 -7.63
N TYR A 103 -5.33 -14.35 -8.48
CA TYR A 103 -3.96 -14.17 -8.01
C TYR A 103 -3.76 -12.84 -7.27
N LEU A 104 -4.62 -11.84 -7.43
CA LEU A 104 -4.54 -10.58 -6.70
C LEU A 104 -4.83 -10.76 -5.21
N VAL A 105 -5.72 -11.68 -4.85
CA VAL A 105 -6.10 -11.96 -3.45
C VAL A 105 -5.24 -13.06 -2.81
N LYS A 106 -4.57 -13.89 -3.63
CA LYS A 106 -3.68 -14.97 -3.13
C LYS A 106 -2.25 -14.53 -2.84
N ASN A 107 -1.85 -13.32 -3.26
CA ASN A 107 -0.52 -12.79 -3.03
C ASN A 107 -0.58 -11.62 -2.06
N THR A 108 0.17 -11.70 -0.96
CA THR A 108 0.37 -10.60 -0.01
C THR A 108 1.70 -9.90 -0.25
N VAL A 109 1.72 -8.58 -0.05
CA VAL A 109 2.85 -7.73 -0.41
C VAL A 109 3.17 -6.68 0.64
N ASN A 110 4.46 -6.34 0.73
CA ASN A 110 4.96 -5.17 1.45
C ASN A 110 5.48 -4.17 0.42
N VAL A 111 4.75 -3.08 0.21
CA VAL A 111 5.01 -2.14 -0.88
C VAL A 111 5.15 -0.72 -0.40
N LYS A 112 6.00 0.04 -1.09
CA LYS A 112 6.17 1.47 -0.91
C LYS A 112 6.25 2.14 -2.27
N PHE A 113 5.30 3.00 -2.56
CA PHE A 113 5.27 3.83 -3.76
C PHE A 113 5.35 5.31 -3.38
N ILE A 114 6.08 6.08 -4.18
CA ILE A 114 6.26 7.52 -4.02
C ILE A 114 5.95 8.17 -5.36
N GLU A 115 5.05 9.15 -5.35
CA GLU A 115 4.67 9.95 -6.53
C GLU A 115 4.23 9.09 -7.74
N LYS A 116 3.52 7.99 -7.48
CA LYS A 116 2.98 7.06 -8.50
C LYS A 116 1.48 7.20 -8.64
N THR A 117 0.97 7.05 -9.86
CA THR A 117 -0.48 6.91 -10.08
C THR A 117 -0.94 5.48 -9.75
N ALA A 118 -2.22 5.29 -9.44
CA ALA A 118 -2.79 3.96 -9.26
C ALA A 118 -2.56 3.07 -10.51
N THR A 119 -2.69 3.62 -11.72
CA THR A 119 -2.32 2.92 -12.97
C THR A 119 -0.87 2.42 -12.97
N GLN A 120 0.08 3.25 -12.51
CA GLN A 120 1.49 2.87 -12.46
C GLN A 120 1.77 1.80 -11.39
N ILE A 121 1.08 1.88 -10.25
CA ILE A 121 1.15 0.87 -9.18
C ILE A 121 0.66 -0.48 -9.72
N ILE A 122 -0.51 -0.49 -10.38
CA ILE A 122 -1.08 -1.69 -11.00
C ILE A 122 -0.11 -2.30 -12.01
N LYS A 123 0.42 -1.50 -12.94
CA LYS A 123 1.40 -1.98 -13.93
C LYS A 123 2.64 -2.59 -13.28
N THR A 124 3.16 -1.96 -12.22
CA THR A 124 4.38 -2.42 -11.53
C THR A 124 4.14 -3.76 -10.85
N LEU A 125 3.06 -3.88 -10.05
CA LEU A 125 2.78 -5.12 -9.33
C LEU A 125 2.38 -6.25 -10.28
N CYS A 126 1.60 -5.97 -11.32
CA CYS A 126 1.28 -6.99 -12.30
C CYS A 126 2.54 -7.51 -13.01
N GLY A 127 3.47 -6.62 -13.37
CA GLY A 127 4.75 -7.01 -13.97
C GLY A 127 5.61 -7.90 -13.07
N ASN A 128 5.68 -7.58 -11.77
CA ASN A 128 6.47 -8.35 -10.80
C ASN A 128 5.92 -9.77 -10.57
N TYR A 129 4.60 -9.94 -10.66
CA TYR A 129 3.92 -11.22 -10.40
C TYR A 129 3.49 -11.96 -11.66
N GLY A 130 3.91 -11.49 -12.85
CA GLY A 130 3.56 -12.13 -14.12
C GLY A 130 2.07 -12.07 -14.47
N ILE A 131 1.32 -11.12 -13.91
CA ILE A 131 -0.10 -10.94 -14.19
C ILE A 131 -0.24 -10.15 -15.49
N ALA A 132 -0.88 -10.75 -16.50
CA ALA A 132 -1.08 -10.10 -17.78
C ALA A 132 -2.04 -8.91 -17.65
N VAL A 133 -1.62 -7.73 -18.13
CA VAL A 133 -2.44 -6.52 -18.13
C VAL A 133 -2.99 -6.21 -19.52
N GLY A 134 -4.23 -5.75 -19.56
CA GLY A 134 -4.91 -5.26 -20.76
C GLY A 134 -4.93 -3.73 -20.80
N LYS A 135 -6.06 -3.18 -21.25
CA LYS A 135 -6.28 -1.73 -21.24
C LYS A 135 -6.38 -1.24 -19.79
N LEU A 136 -5.54 -0.27 -19.43
CA LEU A 136 -5.57 0.37 -18.12
C LEU A 136 -5.86 1.85 -18.28
N ALA A 137 -6.95 2.33 -17.67
CA ALA A 137 -7.30 3.75 -17.62
C ALA A 137 -6.17 4.56 -16.96
N ASP A 138 -5.91 5.77 -17.47
CA ASP A 138 -4.98 6.70 -16.82
C ASP A 138 -5.68 7.42 -15.67
N THR A 139 -5.27 7.10 -14.45
CA THR A 139 -5.90 7.65 -13.24
C THR A 139 -5.43 9.07 -12.92
N LYS A 140 -4.38 9.57 -13.60
CA LYS A 140 -3.79 10.93 -13.54
C LYS A 140 -3.26 11.41 -12.19
N HIS A 141 -3.94 11.13 -11.09
CA HIS A 141 -3.54 11.52 -9.75
C HIS A 141 -2.30 10.73 -9.29
N LYS A 142 -1.24 11.44 -8.91
CA LYS A 142 -0.05 10.86 -8.30
C LYS A 142 -0.22 10.83 -6.79
N ILE A 143 -0.09 9.65 -6.21
CA ILE A 143 -0.14 9.45 -4.77
C ILE A 143 1.25 9.78 -4.21
N PRO A 144 1.42 10.83 -3.38
CA PRO A 144 2.74 11.30 -2.96
C PRO A 144 3.53 10.26 -2.18
N ARG A 145 2.87 9.53 -1.29
CA ARG A 145 3.43 8.44 -0.49
C ARG A 145 2.35 7.41 -0.21
N TYR A 146 2.67 6.15 -0.45
CA TYR A 146 1.72 5.05 -0.32
C TYR A 146 2.45 3.79 0.15
N ILE A 147 2.11 3.30 1.34
CA ILE A 147 2.80 2.19 1.99
C ILE A 147 1.78 1.18 2.49
N MET A 148 1.86 -0.06 2.05
CA MET A 148 1.01 -1.14 2.56
C MET A 148 1.85 -2.35 2.93
N ARG A 149 1.47 -3.01 4.03
CA ARG A 149 2.20 -4.13 4.61
C ARG A 149 1.27 -5.28 4.93
N GLY A 150 1.64 -6.50 4.55
CA GLY A 150 0.87 -7.71 4.82
C GLY A 150 -0.50 -7.72 4.13
N LYS A 151 -0.69 -6.91 3.10
CA LYS A 151 -1.98 -6.74 2.41
C LYS A 151 -1.94 -7.41 1.05
N THR A 152 -3.09 -7.84 0.55
CA THR A 152 -3.15 -8.49 -0.76
C THR A 152 -2.86 -7.49 -1.88
N ILE A 153 -2.44 -7.97 -3.06
CA ILE A 153 -2.29 -7.08 -4.23
C ILE A 153 -3.62 -6.41 -4.56
N TYR A 154 -4.74 -7.12 -4.38
CA TYR A 154 -6.07 -6.56 -4.55
C TYR A 154 -6.33 -5.38 -3.59
N ASP A 155 -6.04 -5.55 -2.30
CA ASP A 155 -6.17 -4.46 -1.31
C ASP A 155 -5.34 -3.25 -1.72
N VAL A 156 -4.10 -3.47 -2.18
CA VAL A 156 -3.23 -2.40 -2.67
C VAL A 156 -3.84 -1.68 -3.87
N PHE A 157 -4.50 -2.40 -4.77
CA PHE A 157 -5.16 -1.76 -5.92
C PHE A 157 -6.38 -0.96 -5.49
N ILE A 158 -7.26 -1.58 -4.69
CA ILE A 158 -8.48 -0.94 -4.20
C ILE A 158 -8.16 0.32 -3.42
N THR A 159 -7.24 0.27 -2.45
CA THR A 159 -6.85 1.45 -1.68
C THR A 159 -6.27 2.56 -2.57
N ALA A 160 -5.40 2.24 -3.53
CA ALA A 160 -4.83 3.25 -4.44
C ALA A 160 -5.90 3.90 -5.33
N LEU A 161 -6.88 3.11 -5.79
CA LEU A 161 -8.02 3.62 -6.56
C LEU A 161 -8.95 4.47 -5.67
N THR A 162 -9.20 4.06 -4.42
CA THR A 162 -9.95 4.84 -3.43
C THR A 162 -9.29 6.20 -3.17
N MET A 163 -7.97 6.23 -2.93
CA MET A 163 -7.22 7.48 -2.73
C MET A 163 -7.32 8.40 -3.96
N THR A 164 -7.26 7.81 -5.16
CA THR A 164 -7.40 8.56 -6.41
C THR A 164 -8.82 9.10 -6.59
N GLN A 165 -9.84 8.32 -6.24
CA GLN A 165 -11.24 8.76 -6.26
C GLN A 165 -11.48 9.91 -5.29
N LYS A 166 -10.95 9.85 -4.05
CA LYS A 166 -11.09 10.92 -3.04
C LYS A 166 -10.61 12.28 -3.56
N VAL A 167 -9.63 12.31 -4.47
CA VAL A 167 -9.09 13.55 -5.07
C VAL A 167 -9.76 13.91 -6.40
N THR A 168 -10.01 12.93 -7.27
CA THR A 168 -10.47 13.18 -8.65
C THR A 168 -11.98 13.13 -8.83
N GLY A 169 -12.71 12.56 -7.87
CA GLY A 169 -14.13 12.23 -7.96
C GLY A 169 -14.46 11.08 -8.92
N LYS A 170 -13.47 10.56 -9.66
CA LYS A 170 -13.68 9.49 -10.65
C LYS A 170 -13.55 8.13 -10.02
N ARG A 171 -14.51 7.25 -10.32
CA ARG A 171 -14.52 5.84 -9.93
C ARG A 171 -13.89 4.99 -11.03
N TYR A 172 -13.20 3.94 -10.62
CA TYR A 172 -12.56 3.00 -11.54
C TYR A 172 -12.90 1.58 -11.13
N MET A 173 -12.99 0.68 -12.11
CA MET A 173 -13.32 -0.72 -11.90
C MET A 173 -12.28 -1.62 -12.54
N LEU A 174 -11.93 -2.70 -11.84
CA LEU A 174 -11.04 -3.75 -12.33
C LEU A 174 -11.86 -4.88 -12.93
N HIS A 175 -11.45 -5.37 -14.09
CA HIS A 175 -12.08 -6.51 -14.74
C HIS A 175 -11.03 -7.48 -15.27
N ASN A 176 -11.42 -8.74 -15.48
CA ASN A 176 -10.64 -9.67 -16.29
C ASN A 176 -11.27 -9.76 -17.68
N VAL A 177 -10.55 -9.32 -18.71
CA VAL A 177 -10.99 -9.39 -20.10
C VAL A 177 -10.01 -10.27 -20.87
N LYS A 178 -10.49 -11.42 -21.34
CA LYS A 178 -9.70 -12.40 -22.10
C LYS A 178 -8.40 -12.83 -21.40
N GLY A 179 -8.47 -13.04 -20.09
CA GLY A 179 -7.33 -13.43 -19.25
C GLY A 179 -6.41 -12.29 -18.85
N LYS A 180 -6.76 -11.03 -19.13
CA LYS A 180 -5.95 -9.85 -18.80
C LYS A 180 -6.67 -8.94 -17.82
N LEU A 181 -5.95 -8.45 -16.83
CA LEU A 181 -6.44 -7.44 -15.90
C LEU A 181 -6.61 -6.10 -16.64
N THR A 182 -7.83 -5.58 -16.68
CA THR A 182 -8.15 -4.26 -17.23
C THR A 182 -8.62 -3.32 -16.12
N LEU A 183 -8.44 -2.02 -16.36
CA LEU A 183 -8.91 -0.96 -15.48
C LEU A 183 -9.70 0.02 -16.32
N GLU A 184 -10.95 0.26 -15.97
CA GLU A 184 -11.84 1.16 -16.70
C GLU A 184 -12.40 2.24 -15.77
N VAL A 185 -12.73 3.40 -16.35
CA VAL A 185 -13.45 4.45 -15.63
C VAL A 185 -14.91 4.03 -15.58
N VAL A 186 -15.52 4.04 -14.39
CA VAL A 186 -16.96 3.80 -14.25
C VAL A 186 -17.69 4.89 -15.03
N GLN A 187 -18.45 4.48 -16.04
CA GLN A 187 -19.25 5.40 -16.83
C GLN A 187 -20.57 5.71 -16.12
N PRO A 188 -21.19 6.87 -16.39
CA PRO A 188 -22.54 7.14 -15.91
C PRO A 188 -23.49 6.03 -16.38
N ALA A 189 -24.53 5.75 -15.62
CA ALA A 189 -25.56 4.83 -16.04
C ALA A 189 -26.11 5.26 -17.41
N GLN A 190 -25.85 4.47 -18.44
CA GLN A 190 -26.41 4.70 -19.76
C GLN A 190 -27.64 3.81 -19.93
N GLU A 191 -28.75 4.41 -20.38
CA GLU A 191 -30.07 3.77 -20.53
C GLU A 191 -30.12 2.79 -21.70
N TRP A 192 -29.27 1.76 -21.68
CA TRP A 192 -29.19 0.80 -22.78
C TRP A 192 -30.00 -0.45 -22.52
N LEU A 193 -30.25 -0.79 -21.25
CA LEU A 193 -30.76 -2.08 -20.83
C LEU A 193 -31.93 -1.88 -19.87
N ARG A 194 -33.12 -2.28 -20.31
CA ARG A 194 -34.37 -2.09 -19.59
C ARG A 194 -35.05 -3.44 -19.32
N TYR A 195 -35.37 -3.71 -18.07
CA TYR A 195 -36.12 -4.88 -17.61
C TYR A 195 -37.52 -4.47 -17.16
N GLU A 196 -38.54 -5.05 -17.79
CA GLU A 196 -39.94 -4.73 -17.52
C GLU A 196 -40.74 -5.99 -17.19
N GLN A 197 -41.61 -5.85 -16.19
CA GLN A 197 -42.59 -6.88 -15.83
C GLN A 197 -43.42 -7.30 -17.05
N GLY A 198 -43.58 -8.62 -17.24
CA GLY A 198 -44.33 -9.19 -18.36
C GLY A 198 -43.59 -9.18 -19.70
N LYS A 199 -42.31 -8.76 -19.73
CA LYS A 199 -41.44 -8.85 -20.92
C LYS A 199 -40.23 -9.73 -20.64
N ASN A 200 -39.13 -9.13 -20.21
CA ASN A 200 -37.81 -9.75 -20.03
C ASN A 200 -37.40 -9.88 -18.55
N LEU A 201 -38.25 -9.40 -17.63
CA LEU A 201 -38.15 -9.64 -16.19
C LEU A 201 -38.93 -10.91 -15.84
N ILE A 202 -38.23 -11.91 -15.29
CA ILE A 202 -38.81 -13.20 -14.88
C ILE A 202 -39.36 -13.09 -13.47
N SER A 203 -38.57 -12.55 -12.55
CA SER A 203 -39.00 -12.26 -11.18
C SER A 203 -38.19 -11.11 -10.60
N ALA A 204 -38.76 -10.47 -9.57
CA ALA A 204 -38.11 -9.43 -8.80
C ALA A 204 -38.42 -9.65 -7.32
N SER A 205 -37.47 -9.32 -6.46
CA SER A 205 -37.65 -9.31 -5.01
C SER A 205 -36.97 -8.09 -4.40
N TYR A 206 -37.66 -7.45 -3.47
CA TYR A 206 -37.16 -6.36 -2.64
C TYR A 206 -37.21 -6.81 -1.19
N SER A 207 -36.10 -6.70 -0.47
CA SER A 207 -36.04 -6.89 0.97
C SER A 207 -35.44 -5.64 1.63
N GLU A 208 -35.90 -5.35 2.85
CA GLU A 208 -35.39 -4.28 3.68
C GLU A 208 -35.24 -4.80 5.11
N SER A 209 -34.07 -4.57 5.72
CA SER A 209 -33.74 -5.03 7.06
C SER A 209 -33.18 -3.90 7.91
N ILE A 210 -33.55 -3.90 9.20
CA ILE A 210 -33.04 -2.95 10.19
C ILE A 210 -32.05 -3.57 11.19
N GLU A 211 -31.72 -4.85 11.07
CA GLU A 211 -30.87 -5.59 12.03
C GLU A 211 -29.52 -4.91 12.27
N ASP A 212 -28.87 -4.46 11.19
CA ASP A 212 -27.57 -3.79 11.27
C ASP A 212 -27.66 -2.27 11.41
N THR A 213 -28.87 -1.71 11.50
CA THR A 213 -29.04 -0.26 11.60
C THR A 213 -28.64 0.27 12.98
N ARG A 214 -28.21 1.53 13.03
CA ARG A 214 -27.86 2.24 14.25
C ARG A 214 -28.65 3.54 14.34
N THR A 215 -29.26 3.77 15.48
CA THR A 215 -30.03 4.99 15.78
C THR A 215 -29.24 5.99 16.62
N GLN A 216 -28.08 5.59 17.15
CA GLN A 216 -27.22 6.44 17.97
C GLN A 216 -25.74 6.17 17.68
N ILE A 217 -24.94 7.23 17.53
CA ILE A 217 -23.48 7.14 17.50
C ILE A 217 -22.92 7.84 18.74
N LEU A 218 -22.05 7.16 19.47
CA LEU A 218 -21.17 7.74 20.48
C LEU A 218 -19.77 7.86 19.86
N TYR A 219 -19.37 9.08 19.54
CA TYR A 219 -18.06 9.36 18.96
C TYR A 219 -17.14 9.98 20.01
N THR A 220 -15.93 9.43 20.16
CA THR A 220 -14.94 9.89 21.13
C THR A 220 -13.63 10.33 20.47
N GLY A 221 -12.94 11.30 21.05
CA GLY A 221 -11.61 11.74 20.57
C GLY A 221 -10.78 12.44 21.65
N GLY A 222 -9.50 12.67 21.38
CA GLY A 222 -8.54 13.20 22.36
C GLY A 222 -7.86 12.12 23.22
N ASP A 223 -7.12 12.54 24.25
CA ASP A 223 -6.39 11.66 25.18
C ASP A 223 -7.37 10.74 25.93
N GLU A 224 -7.01 9.46 26.08
CA GLU A 224 -7.76 8.45 26.84
C GLU A 224 -8.10 8.90 28.26
N LYS A 225 -7.28 9.77 28.86
CA LYS A 225 -7.52 10.32 30.20
C LYS A 225 -8.60 11.40 30.27
N SER A 226 -8.94 12.04 29.15
CA SER A 226 -9.99 13.08 29.10
C SER A 226 -10.60 13.17 27.69
N PRO A 227 -11.35 12.14 27.27
CA PRO A 227 -11.90 12.08 25.92
C PRO A 227 -13.04 13.08 25.76
N TYR A 228 -13.02 13.81 24.64
CA TYR A 228 -14.19 14.50 24.13
C TYR A 228 -15.24 13.46 23.71
N LYS A 229 -16.51 13.66 24.07
CA LYS A 229 -17.61 12.76 23.72
C LYS A 229 -18.69 13.53 22.99
N VAL A 230 -19.13 13.00 21.86
CA VAL A 230 -20.28 13.51 21.12
C VAL A 230 -21.27 12.36 20.92
N VAL A 231 -22.54 12.62 21.24
CA VAL A 231 -23.64 11.68 21.00
C VAL A 231 -24.59 12.31 20.00
N VAL A 232 -24.86 11.60 18.91
CA VAL A 232 -25.87 11.97 17.92
C VAL A 232 -26.92 10.87 17.83
N LYS A 233 -28.18 11.25 17.65
CA LYS A 233 -29.34 10.34 17.64
C LYS A 233 -30.21 10.61 16.42
N LYS A 234 -30.82 9.55 15.89
CA LYS A 234 -31.78 9.62 14.78
C LYS A 234 -32.74 8.44 14.86
N ASN A 235 -34.03 8.70 14.69
CA ASN A 235 -35.08 7.68 14.71
C ASN A 235 -35.14 6.81 15.98
N THR A 236 -34.61 7.27 17.12
CA THR A 236 -34.66 6.51 18.39
C THR A 236 -36.08 6.32 18.89
N ASP A 237 -36.98 7.24 18.56
CA ASP A 237 -38.40 7.13 18.94
C ASP A 237 -39.12 6.03 18.15
N LYS A 238 -38.64 5.72 16.93
CA LYS A 238 -39.24 4.72 16.05
C LYS A 238 -38.65 3.32 16.23
N TYR A 239 -37.33 3.24 16.41
CA TYR A 239 -36.60 1.96 16.40
C TYR A 239 -35.87 1.66 17.72
N GLY A 240 -36.04 2.51 18.75
CA GLY A 240 -35.29 2.37 20.00
C GLY A 240 -33.82 2.82 19.87
N ILE A 241 -33.06 2.68 20.95
CA ILE A 241 -31.64 3.06 21.01
C ILE A 241 -30.78 1.85 20.58
N MET A 242 -30.12 1.98 19.43
CA MET A 242 -29.15 1.04 18.87
C MET A 242 -27.84 1.81 18.67
N GLN A 243 -26.90 1.64 19.62
CA GLN A 243 -25.70 2.48 19.70
C GLN A 243 -24.49 1.82 19.02
N HIS A 244 -23.77 2.59 18.19
CA HIS A 244 -22.40 2.29 17.75
C HIS A 244 -21.42 3.26 18.40
N VAL A 245 -20.22 2.78 18.72
CA VAL A 245 -19.17 3.56 19.39
C VAL A 245 -17.96 3.66 18.47
N GLU A 246 -17.47 4.89 18.26
CA GLU A 246 -16.32 5.17 17.41
C GLU A 246 -15.29 6.03 18.17
N HIS A 247 -13.99 5.80 17.94
CA HIS A 247 -12.90 6.56 18.56
C HIS A 247 -11.92 7.06 17.51
N ASN A 248 -11.56 8.34 17.57
CA ASN A 248 -10.54 8.93 16.71
C ASN A 248 -9.60 9.83 17.53
N SER A 249 -8.36 9.38 17.70
CA SER A 249 -7.31 10.08 18.46
C SER A 249 -6.89 11.40 17.83
N ASP A 250 -7.02 11.54 16.51
CA ASP A 250 -6.53 12.67 15.73
C ASP A 250 -7.61 13.74 15.47
N ALA A 251 -8.88 13.45 15.82
CA ALA A 251 -10.00 14.34 15.60
C ALA A 251 -10.07 15.46 16.64
N ASN A 252 -9.96 16.71 16.18
CA ASN A 252 -10.19 17.88 17.02
C ASN A 252 -11.65 17.97 17.49
N GLN A 253 -11.88 18.53 18.68
CA GLN A 253 -13.20 18.62 19.33
C GLN A 253 -14.30 19.23 18.44
N SER A 254 -13.95 20.18 17.57
CA SER A 254 -14.90 20.84 16.66
C SER A 254 -15.33 19.99 15.46
N ALA A 255 -14.57 18.96 15.10
CA ALA A 255 -14.87 18.08 13.96
C ALA A 255 -15.74 16.87 14.35
N LEU A 256 -15.71 16.46 15.62
CA LEU A 256 -16.42 15.28 16.14
C LEU A 256 -17.93 15.26 15.81
N PRO A 257 -18.69 16.36 15.96
CA PRO A 257 -20.11 16.35 15.60
C PRO A 257 -20.37 16.10 14.12
N GLY A 258 -19.51 16.62 13.23
CA GLY A 258 -19.64 16.40 11.79
C GLY A 258 -19.40 14.93 11.42
N LEU A 259 -18.34 14.34 11.98
CA LEU A 259 -18.00 12.92 11.78
C LEU A 259 -19.09 11.99 12.34
N ALA A 260 -19.58 12.27 13.55
CA ALA A 260 -20.63 11.49 14.17
C ALA A 260 -21.94 11.54 13.36
N ASN A 261 -22.33 12.72 12.87
CA ASN A 261 -23.50 12.86 12.02
C ASN A 261 -23.34 12.16 10.66
N ALA A 262 -22.15 12.18 10.06
CA ALA A 262 -21.87 11.47 8.82
C ALA A 262 -21.99 9.95 9.01
N LEU A 263 -21.38 9.42 10.07
CA LEU A 263 -21.45 7.99 10.40
C LEU A 263 -22.88 7.57 10.75
N LEU A 264 -23.62 8.37 11.51
CA LEU A 264 -25.03 8.12 11.79
C LEU A 264 -25.87 8.15 10.52
N ALA A 265 -25.60 9.07 9.59
CA ALA A 265 -26.33 9.14 8.32
C ALA A 265 -26.13 7.91 7.45
N GLU A 266 -24.98 7.23 7.57
CA GLU A 266 -24.69 5.96 6.90
C GLU A 266 -25.34 4.78 7.62
N LEU A 267 -25.05 4.59 8.91
CA LEU A 267 -25.51 3.43 9.68
C LEU A 267 -27.01 3.46 10.05
N SER A 268 -27.68 4.61 9.95
CA SER A 268 -29.12 4.73 10.21
C SER A 268 -30.01 4.29 9.05
N LYS A 269 -29.42 3.93 7.89
CA LYS A 269 -30.18 3.48 6.72
C LYS A 269 -30.46 1.98 6.84
N PRO A 270 -31.72 1.55 6.73
CA PRO A 270 -32.05 0.14 6.54
C PRO A 270 -31.22 -0.45 5.41
N GLN A 271 -30.73 -1.68 5.60
CA GLN A 271 -30.13 -2.44 4.52
C GLN A 271 -31.23 -2.83 3.55
N THR A 272 -31.00 -2.60 2.26
CA THR A 272 -31.97 -2.93 1.21
C THR A 272 -31.30 -3.83 0.21
N GLU A 273 -31.99 -4.88 -0.19
CA GLU A 273 -31.51 -5.81 -1.21
C GLU A 273 -32.56 -5.89 -2.33
N MET A 274 -32.12 -5.71 -3.56
CA MET A 274 -32.96 -5.77 -4.75
C MET A 274 -32.39 -6.84 -5.65
N ASN A 275 -33.11 -7.93 -5.84
CA ASN A 275 -32.70 -9.01 -6.71
C ASN A 275 -33.71 -9.16 -7.85
N ILE A 276 -33.21 -9.34 -9.07
CA ILE A 276 -34.04 -9.63 -10.23
C ILE A 276 -33.51 -10.86 -10.97
N LYS A 277 -34.43 -11.74 -11.38
CA LYS A 277 -34.15 -12.79 -12.37
C LYS A 277 -34.66 -12.31 -13.72
N VAL A 278 -33.81 -12.37 -14.73
CA VAL A 278 -34.08 -11.82 -16.06
C VAL A 278 -33.60 -12.75 -17.17
N LEU A 279 -34.10 -12.54 -18.39
CA LEU A 279 -33.51 -13.15 -19.57
C LEU A 279 -32.08 -12.66 -19.78
N GLY A 280 -31.20 -13.60 -20.14
CA GLY A 280 -29.77 -13.38 -20.13
C GLY A 280 -29.24 -12.50 -21.27
N ILE A 281 -28.25 -11.68 -20.94
CA ILE A 281 -27.55 -10.78 -21.87
C ILE A 281 -26.05 -11.01 -21.69
N ARG A 282 -25.36 -11.42 -22.76
CA ARG A 282 -24.00 -11.99 -22.71
C ARG A 282 -22.93 -11.04 -22.15
N ASN A 283 -23.12 -9.73 -22.31
CA ASN A 283 -22.18 -8.69 -21.89
C ASN A 283 -22.58 -7.98 -20.59
N MET A 284 -23.65 -8.42 -19.91
CA MET A 284 -23.98 -7.92 -18.58
C MET A 284 -22.89 -8.35 -17.60
N VAL A 285 -22.39 -7.42 -16.78
CA VAL A 285 -21.45 -7.71 -15.69
C VAL A 285 -21.67 -6.73 -14.54
N ALA A 286 -21.28 -7.15 -13.34
CA ALA A 286 -21.20 -6.32 -12.15
C ALA A 286 -20.48 -4.99 -12.45
N GLY A 287 -21.08 -3.89 -11.98
CA GLY A 287 -20.66 -2.52 -12.24
C GLY A 287 -21.45 -1.77 -13.31
N MET A 288 -22.19 -2.48 -14.16
CA MET A 288 -23.05 -1.87 -15.16
C MET A 288 -24.34 -1.29 -14.54
N ALA A 289 -25.04 -0.43 -15.28
CA ALA A 289 -26.32 0.10 -14.87
C ALA A 289 -27.46 -0.44 -15.74
N VAL A 290 -28.62 -0.62 -15.13
CA VAL A 290 -29.83 -1.16 -15.74
C VAL A 290 -31.04 -0.34 -15.30
N VAL A 291 -32.04 -0.27 -16.17
CA VAL A 291 -33.35 0.30 -15.84
C VAL A 291 -34.29 -0.85 -15.51
N VAL A 292 -34.93 -0.78 -14.35
CA VAL A 292 -35.91 -1.79 -13.92
C VAL A 292 -37.25 -1.11 -13.73
N GLN A 293 -38.31 -1.78 -14.17
CA GLN A 293 -39.69 -1.38 -13.96
C GLN A 293 -40.50 -2.60 -13.55
N ASP A 294 -40.63 -2.78 -12.24
CA ASP A 294 -41.55 -3.73 -11.63
C ASP A 294 -42.55 -3.02 -10.73
N ASN A 295 -43.83 -3.29 -10.94
CA ASN A 295 -44.89 -2.57 -10.23
C ASN A 295 -45.20 -3.17 -8.86
N LEU A 296 -44.97 -4.47 -8.68
CA LEU A 296 -45.37 -5.19 -7.46
C LEU A 296 -44.34 -5.03 -6.35
N THR A 297 -43.06 -5.12 -6.67
CA THR A 297 -41.95 -4.91 -5.71
C THR A 297 -41.63 -3.44 -5.48
N GLY A 298 -42.08 -2.55 -6.36
CA GLY A 298 -41.75 -1.13 -6.32
C GLY A 298 -40.35 -0.79 -6.84
N ILE A 299 -39.60 -1.77 -7.37
CA ILE A 299 -38.29 -1.54 -8.00
C ILE A 299 -38.50 -0.81 -9.34
N ARG A 300 -38.29 0.50 -9.32
CA ARG A 300 -38.50 1.39 -10.46
C ARG A 300 -37.39 2.43 -10.58
N GLY A 301 -36.76 2.48 -11.74
CA GLY A 301 -35.74 3.46 -12.08
C GLY A 301 -34.43 2.82 -12.50
N THR A 302 -33.35 3.59 -12.38
CA THR A 302 -32.01 3.18 -12.80
C THR A 302 -31.22 2.69 -11.59
N TYR A 303 -30.63 1.51 -11.72
CA TYR A 303 -29.86 0.83 -10.68
C TYR A 303 -28.53 0.35 -11.22
N PHE A 304 -27.53 0.23 -10.36
CA PHE A 304 -26.26 -0.45 -10.64
C PHE A 304 -26.35 -1.92 -10.27
N VAL A 305 -25.72 -2.78 -11.07
CA VAL A 305 -25.55 -4.20 -10.79
C VAL A 305 -24.34 -4.36 -9.86
N LEU A 306 -24.56 -4.79 -8.62
CA LEU A 306 -23.49 -5.10 -7.67
C LEU A 306 -22.95 -6.51 -7.88
N ALA A 307 -23.83 -7.46 -8.13
CA ALA A 307 -23.47 -8.83 -8.44
C ALA A 307 -24.29 -9.34 -9.61
N ASP A 308 -23.67 -10.19 -10.41
CA ASP A 308 -24.28 -10.85 -11.56
C ASP A 308 -24.00 -12.35 -11.51
N ALA A 309 -24.99 -13.15 -11.86
CA ALA A 309 -24.85 -14.59 -12.03
C ALA A 309 -25.56 -15.01 -13.31
N HIS A 310 -24.78 -15.44 -14.30
CA HIS A 310 -25.27 -15.92 -15.58
C HIS A 310 -25.41 -17.43 -15.51
N GLU A 311 -26.60 -17.95 -15.73
CA GLU A 311 -26.87 -19.38 -15.79
C GLU A 311 -27.20 -19.79 -17.23
N TYR A 312 -26.37 -20.67 -17.78
CA TYR A 312 -26.58 -21.32 -19.06
C TYR A 312 -26.98 -22.76 -18.80
N ILE A 313 -28.16 -23.14 -19.26
CA ILE A 313 -28.74 -24.48 -19.04
C ILE A 313 -28.80 -25.22 -20.37
N ALA A 314 -28.60 -26.54 -20.33
CA ALA A 314 -28.83 -27.44 -21.45
C ALA A 314 -30.19 -27.16 -22.13
N GLY A 315 -30.19 -27.00 -23.46
CA GLY A 315 -31.34 -26.53 -24.24
C GLY A 315 -31.25 -25.08 -24.72
N GLY A 316 -30.17 -24.37 -24.37
CA GLY A 316 -29.87 -23.03 -24.91
C GLY A 316 -30.65 -21.91 -24.21
N VAL A 317 -30.98 -22.09 -22.94
CA VAL A 317 -31.60 -21.05 -22.11
C VAL A 317 -30.51 -20.34 -21.34
N HIS A 318 -30.50 -19.00 -21.41
CA HIS A 318 -29.63 -18.14 -20.62
C HIS A 318 -30.49 -17.21 -19.77
N VAL A 319 -30.33 -17.31 -18.46
CA VAL A 319 -30.95 -16.42 -17.47
C VAL A 319 -29.88 -15.76 -16.63
N MET A 320 -30.21 -14.65 -16.00
CA MET A 320 -29.32 -13.97 -15.06
C MET A 320 -30.05 -13.65 -13.76
N ASP A 321 -29.33 -13.82 -12.67
CA ASP A 321 -29.68 -13.27 -11.36
C ASP A 321 -28.80 -12.04 -11.12
N LEU A 322 -29.42 -10.87 -10.92
CA LEU A 322 -28.74 -9.60 -10.72
C LEU A 322 -29.12 -9.02 -9.36
N THR A 323 -28.10 -8.67 -8.58
CA THR A 323 -28.25 -7.90 -7.33
C THR A 323 -28.02 -6.42 -7.63
N LEU A 324 -28.97 -5.58 -7.23
CA LEU A 324 -29.06 -4.19 -7.63
C LEU A 324 -28.88 -3.23 -6.44
N SER A 325 -28.33 -2.05 -6.72
CA SER A 325 -28.30 -0.92 -5.77
C SER A 325 -28.51 0.41 -6.48
N LYS A 326 -29.07 1.39 -5.76
CA LYS A 326 -29.16 2.78 -6.25
C LYS A 326 -27.79 3.46 -6.34
N THR A 327 -26.82 2.97 -5.57
CA THR A 327 -25.45 3.46 -5.54
C THR A 327 -24.49 2.35 -5.93
N LEU A 328 -23.52 2.68 -6.78
CA LEU A 328 -22.42 1.77 -7.05
C LEU A 328 -21.40 1.88 -5.90
N ASP A 329 -21.55 1.04 -4.90
CA ASP A 329 -20.61 1.02 -3.77
C ASP A 329 -19.48 0.03 -4.10
N LEU A 330 -18.38 0.60 -4.60
CA LEU A 330 -17.16 -0.16 -4.84
C LEU A 330 -16.49 -0.46 -3.49
N PRO A 331 -15.68 -1.52 -3.39
CA PRO A 331 -14.78 -1.73 -2.28
C PRO A 331 -14.03 -0.45 -1.95
N VAL A 332 -14.22 0.02 -0.74
CA VAL A 332 -13.45 1.12 -0.17
C VAL A 332 -12.62 0.50 0.93
N LEU A 333 -11.31 0.55 0.76
CA LEU A 333 -10.39 0.25 1.84
C LEU A 333 -9.78 1.56 2.31
N GLU A 334 -10.04 1.91 3.56
CA GLU A 334 -9.44 3.08 4.18
C GLU A 334 -7.92 2.90 4.26
N TYR A 335 -7.20 3.93 3.82
CA TYR A 335 -5.75 3.96 3.93
C TYR A 335 -5.37 4.61 5.24
N GLU A 336 -4.91 3.79 6.18
CA GLU A 336 -4.22 4.29 7.36
C GLU A 336 -2.71 4.26 7.08
N PRO A 337 -2.04 5.43 7.02
CA PRO A 337 -0.59 5.45 6.94
C PRO A 337 -0.04 4.78 8.20
N PRO A 338 0.91 3.82 8.06
CA PRO A 338 1.43 3.11 9.23
C PRO A 338 2.03 4.09 10.24
N ASP A 339 1.74 3.84 11.52
CA ASP A 339 2.22 4.62 12.66
C ASP A 339 3.75 4.75 12.63
N GLU A 340 4.26 5.98 12.68
CA GLU A 340 5.70 6.26 12.68
C GLU A 340 6.42 5.82 13.97
N SER A 341 5.67 5.23 14.92
CA SER A 341 6.13 4.77 16.24
C SER A 341 6.17 3.25 16.41
N SER A 342 5.66 2.47 15.45
CA SER A 342 5.84 1.01 15.47
C SER A 342 7.21 0.67 14.87
N ASP A 343 8.16 0.35 15.75
CA ASP A 343 9.39 -0.35 15.39
C ASP A 343 9.03 -1.65 14.66
N ASP A 344 8.97 -1.56 13.33
CA ASP A 344 8.83 -2.70 12.44
C ASP A 344 10.19 -3.43 12.36
N PRO A 345 10.27 -4.67 12.88
CA PRO A 345 11.47 -5.51 12.77
C PRO A 345 11.80 -5.89 11.31
N ASP A 346 10.89 -5.67 10.37
CA ASP A 346 10.96 -6.02 8.95
C ASP A 346 11.26 -4.82 8.03
N SER A 347 11.61 -3.65 8.60
CA SER A 347 12.14 -2.53 7.82
C SER A 347 13.63 -2.72 7.51
N GLY A 348 13.93 -3.74 6.72
CA GLY A 348 15.20 -3.86 6.00
C GLY A 348 15.40 -2.67 5.07
N LYS A 349 15.89 -1.54 5.61
CA LYS A 349 16.51 -0.46 4.82
C LYS A 349 17.74 -1.05 4.13
N SER A 350 17.58 -1.63 2.95
CA SER A 350 18.68 -1.87 2.00
C SER A 350 19.10 -0.52 1.37
N ALA A 351 19.63 0.37 2.20
CA ALA A 351 20.52 1.42 1.72
C ALA A 351 21.89 0.77 1.55
N GLU A 352 22.28 0.60 0.29
CA GLU A 352 23.61 0.22 -0.18
C GLU A 352 24.68 0.90 0.69
N TYR A 353 25.49 0.09 1.35
CA TYR A 353 26.55 0.56 2.24
C TYR A 353 27.75 0.95 1.37
N ASP A 354 28.23 2.19 1.48
CA ASP A 354 29.45 2.66 0.83
C ASP A 354 30.66 2.47 1.77
N PHE A 355 31.00 1.20 2.01
CA PHE A 355 32.19 0.77 2.74
C PHE A 355 33.16 0.11 1.76
N PRO A 356 34.48 0.08 2.04
CA PRO A 356 35.47 -0.59 1.18
C PRO A 356 35.33 -2.11 1.32
N TYR A 357 34.26 -2.64 0.75
CA TYR A 357 33.95 -4.06 0.75
C TYR A 357 35.03 -4.82 -0.02
N SER A 358 35.52 -5.88 0.59
CA SER A 358 36.40 -6.84 -0.06
C SER A 358 35.59 -8.03 -0.54
N THR A 359 35.89 -8.50 -1.75
CA THR A 359 35.25 -9.66 -2.39
C THR A 359 36.06 -10.95 -2.13
N GLY A 360 35.48 -12.09 -2.52
CA GLY A 360 36.08 -13.41 -2.36
C GLY A 360 35.89 -14.00 -0.95
N TRP A 361 34.88 -13.55 -0.21
CA TRP A 361 34.48 -14.14 1.06
C TRP A 361 33.35 -15.14 0.87
N VAL A 362 33.35 -16.18 1.68
CA VAL A 362 32.29 -17.18 1.73
C VAL A 362 31.66 -17.17 3.12
N ALA A 363 30.34 -17.00 3.18
CA ALA A 363 29.57 -17.17 4.40
C ALA A 363 28.80 -18.49 4.40
N THR A 364 28.74 -19.12 5.56
CA THR A 364 27.69 -20.08 5.93
C THR A 364 26.83 -19.49 7.05
N ALA A 365 25.82 -20.23 7.50
CA ALA A 365 25.07 -19.85 8.68
C ALA A 365 24.90 -21.01 9.65
N TYR A 366 24.79 -20.67 10.93
CA TYR A 366 24.59 -21.63 12.00
C TYR A 366 23.59 -21.09 13.03
N ASP A 367 22.93 -22.01 13.73
CA ASP A 367 22.10 -21.74 14.89
C ASP A 367 22.65 -22.57 16.05
N PRO A 368 23.13 -21.94 17.14
CA PRO A 368 23.66 -22.64 18.31
C PRO A 368 22.65 -23.62 18.93
N MET A 369 21.35 -23.36 18.76
CA MET A 369 20.26 -24.20 19.28
C MET A 369 20.11 -25.54 18.53
N LEU A 370 20.80 -25.73 17.39
CA LEU A 370 20.66 -26.91 16.52
C LEU A 370 21.88 -27.83 16.53
N GLY A 371 22.94 -27.50 17.27
CA GLY A 371 24.14 -28.33 17.38
C GLY A 371 25.43 -27.55 17.64
N GLY A 372 25.58 -27.07 18.89
CA GLY A 372 26.87 -26.83 19.56
C GLY A 372 27.71 -25.62 19.13
N ILE A 373 27.64 -24.53 19.89
CA ILE A 373 28.81 -23.66 20.10
C ILE A 373 29.71 -24.37 21.11
N ASN A 374 30.91 -24.76 20.66
CA ASN A 374 32.06 -25.20 21.47
C ASN A 374 31.82 -26.41 22.40
N THR A 375 32.38 -27.58 22.06
CA THR A 375 32.25 -28.85 22.80
C THR A 375 32.98 -28.89 24.16
N SER A 376 33.28 -27.74 24.78
CA SER A 376 34.05 -27.67 26.03
C SER A 376 33.58 -26.58 27.03
N GLY A 377 32.41 -25.96 26.83
CA GLY A 377 31.92 -24.86 27.70
C GLY A 377 30.42 -24.58 27.60
N ASP A 378 29.92 -23.56 28.33
CA ASP A 378 28.49 -23.17 28.33
C ASP A 378 28.01 -22.93 26.88
N PRO A 379 27.01 -23.69 26.37
CA PRO A 379 26.52 -23.58 25.00
C PRO A 379 25.92 -22.20 24.66
N ARG A 380 25.77 -21.33 25.67
CA ARG A 380 25.31 -19.96 25.54
C ARG A 380 26.45 -18.96 25.31
N THR A 381 27.71 -19.41 25.25
CA THR A 381 28.89 -18.53 25.18
C THR A 381 29.79 -18.81 23.99
N THR A 382 30.24 -17.76 23.30
CA THR A 382 31.12 -17.81 22.13
C THR A 382 32.57 -18.13 22.52
N ALA A 383 33.45 -18.32 21.52
CA ALA A 383 34.90 -18.48 21.71
C ALA A 383 35.56 -17.33 22.51
N THR A 384 34.94 -16.15 22.59
CA THR A 384 35.45 -15.01 23.40
C THR A 384 34.79 -14.88 24.77
N SER A 385 33.97 -15.87 25.16
CA SER A 385 33.15 -15.88 26.39
C SER A 385 32.08 -14.78 26.44
N THR A 386 31.58 -14.35 25.28
CA THR A 386 30.40 -13.48 25.20
C THR A 386 29.14 -14.32 25.06
N ARG A 387 28.00 -13.87 25.62
CA ARG A 387 26.71 -14.46 25.26
C ARG A 387 26.40 -14.08 23.82
N TRP A 388 26.28 -15.06 22.93
CA TRP A 388 25.93 -14.80 21.54
C TRP A 388 24.56 -14.14 21.40
N ALA A 389 24.34 -13.45 20.28
CA ALA A 389 23.06 -12.82 19.97
C ALA A 389 22.79 -12.88 18.46
N TYR A 390 21.54 -13.20 18.10
CA TYR A 390 21.05 -13.09 16.72
C TYR A 390 21.24 -11.66 16.21
N ASN A 391 21.54 -11.51 14.92
CA ASN A 391 21.81 -10.21 14.28
C ASN A 391 23.01 -9.42 14.86
N ARG A 392 23.93 -10.12 15.53
CA ARG A 392 25.20 -9.56 16.01
C ARG A 392 26.36 -10.53 15.80
N THR A 393 26.26 -11.76 16.28
CA THR A 393 27.39 -12.68 16.38
C THR A 393 27.77 -13.26 15.02
N ILE A 394 29.07 -13.27 14.72
CA ILE A 394 29.65 -14.04 13.62
C ILE A 394 30.86 -14.84 14.10
N ALA A 395 31.07 -15.99 13.46
CA ALA A 395 32.30 -16.74 13.58
C ALA A 395 33.29 -16.34 12.48
N VAL A 396 34.53 -16.09 12.85
CA VAL A 396 35.60 -15.67 11.92
C VAL A 396 36.89 -16.44 12.18
N ASP A 397 37.82 -16.39 11.22
CA ASP A 397 39.23 -16.73 11.48
C ASP A 397 39.91 -15.53 12.17
N PRO A 398 40.34 -15.65 13.45
CA PRO A 398 40.94 -14.54 14.19
C PRO A 398 42.25 -14.02 13.59
N LYS A 399 42.92 -14.82 12.75
CA LYS A 399 44.13 -14.38 12.03
C LYS A 399 43.80 -13.40 10.89
N VAL A 400 42.58 -13.47 10.35
CA VAL A 400 42.12 -12.63 9.23
C VAL A 400 41.25 -11.48 9.73
N ILE A 401 40.27 -11.78 10.60
CA ILE A 401 39.44 -10.78 11.29
C ILE A 401 39.66 -10.97 12.79
N PRO A 402 40.47 -10.14 13.46
CA PRO A 402 40.71 -10.25 14.89
C PRO A 402 39.41 -10.15 15.70
N TYR A 403 39.31 -10.89 16.80
CA TYR A 403 38.19 -10.78 17.73
C TYR A 403 37.98 -9.33 18.20
N GLY A 404 36.71 -8.94 18.34
CA GLY A 404 36.28 -7.58 18.65
C GLY A 404 36.16 -6.68 17.42
N SER A 405 36.42 -7.20 16.21
CA SER A 405 36.21 -6.43 14.99
C SER A 405 34.72 -6.22 14.75
N VAL A 406 34.36 -4.98 14.37
CA VAL A 406 33.02 -4.64 13.87
C VAL A 406 33.10 -4.67 12.36
N VAL A 407 32.30 -5.52 11.74
CA VAL A 407 32.30 -5.70 10.28
C VAL A 407 30.93 -5.41 9.71
N ALA A 408 30.88 -4.90 8.49
CA ALA A 408 29.67 -4.89 7.68
C ALA A 408 29.76 -6.06 6.70
N ILE A 409 28.71 -6.88 6.64
CA ILE A 409 28.60 -7.99 5.70
C ILE A 409 27.47 -7.68 4.73
N LYS A 410 27.72 -7.93 3.45
CA LYS A 410 26.74 -7.89 2.38
C LYS A 410 26.64 -9.29 1.78
N VAL A 411 25.41 -9.79 1.70
CA VAL A 411 25.05 -11.06 1.10
C VAL A 411 24.18 -10.74 -0.12
N PRO A 412 24.78 -10.52 -1.32
CA PRO A 412 24.04 -10.06 -2.49
C PRO A 412 22.83 -10.93 -2.84
N SER A 413 22.96 -12.25 -2.67
CA SER A 413 21.88 -13.21 -2.92
C SER A 413 20.80 -13.25 -1.84
N MET A 414 21.05 -12.68 -0.65
CA MET A 414 20.09 -12.66 0.47
C MET A 414 20.20 -11.35 1.27
N PRO A 415 19.70 -10.23 0.72
CA PRO A 415 19.90 -8.90 1.31
C PRO A 415 19.38 -8.72 2.73
N LYS A 416 18.46 -9.58 3.21
CA LYS A 416 17.97 -9.60 4.60
C LYS A 416 19.07 -9.85 5.64
N TYR A 417 20.19 -10.46 5.25
CA TYR A 417 21.36 -10.69 6.11
C TYR A 417 22.47 -9.65 5.90
N ASN A 418 22.17 -8.55 5.20
CA ASN A 418 23.08 -7.42 5.14
C ASN A 418 23.04 -6.70 6.49
N GLY A 419 24.19 -6.51 7.11
CA GLY A 419 24.19 -5.95 8.45
C GLY A 419 25.58 -5.70 9.00
N MET A 420 25.58 -5.10 10.19
CA MET A 420 26.77 -5.00 11.02
C MET A 420 26.82 -6.18 11.97
N TYR A 421 28.00 -6.74 12.14
CA TYR A 421 28.26 -7.91 12.96
C TYR A 421 29.51 -7.72 13.80
N LEU A 422 29.57 -8.43 14.92
CA LEU A 422 30.69 -8.48 15.84
C LEU A 422 31.42 -9.81 15.70
N ALA A 423 32.71 -9.74 15.39
CA ALA A 423 33.60 -10.89 15.39
C ALA A 423 33.89 -11.33 16.84
N GLU A 424 33.13 -12.29 17.33
CA GLU A 424 33.22 -12.76 18.73
C GLU A 424 33.26 -14.28 18.86
N ASP A 425 33.14 -15.02 17.76
CA ASP A 425 33.14 -16.47 17.74
C ASP A 425 34.13 -17.05 16.71
N THR A 426 34.44 -18.35 16.82
CA THR A 426 35.19 -19.10 15.80
C THR A 426 34.78 -20.56 15.81
N GLY A 427 34.89 -21.21 14.65
CA GLY A 427 34.68 -22.64 14.50
C GLY A 427 35.87 -23.32 13.83
N GLY A 428 36.04 -24.63 14.04
CA GLY A 428 37.14 -25.39 13.43
C GLY A 428 37.21 -25.28 11.90
N ALA A 429 36.05 -25.19 11.25
CA ALA A 429 35.91 -25.06 9.79
C ALA A 429 36.03 -23.62 9.26
N ILE A 430 36.12 -22.61 10.14
CA ILE A 430 36.19 -21.20 9.79
C ILE A 430 37.66 -20.77 9.73
N LYS A 431 38.22 -20.83 8.51
CA LYS A 431 39.62 -20.51 8.20
C LYS A 431 39.71 -19.60 6.97
N GLY A 432 40.63 -18.64 6.98
CA GLY A 432 40.82 -17.72 5.86
C GLY A 432 39.66 -16.75 5.65
N LYS A 433 39.30 -16.48 4.38
CA LYS A 433 38.15 -15.63 4.01
C LYS A 433 36.80 -16.36 4.11
N ARG A 434 36.62 -17.14 5.18
CA ARG A 434 35.37 -17.81 5.49
C ARG A 434 34.80 -17.26 6.79
N ILE A 435 33.50 -17.04 6.82
CA ILE A 435 32.76 -16.59 8.00
C ILE A 435 31.51 -17.43 8.21
N ASP A 436 30.99 -17.44 9.43
CA ASP A 436 29.71 -18.07 9.75
C ASP A 436 28.78 -17.04 10.41
N ILE A 437 27.58 -16.88 9.89
CA ILE A 437 26.60 -15.91 10.40
C ILE A 437 25.63 -16.63 11.33
N LEU A 438 25.50 -16.13 12.56
CA LEU A 438 24.54 -16.67 13.52
C LEU A 438 23.12 -16.24 13.12
N ILE A 439 22.28 -17.20 12.72
CA ILE A 439 20.90 -17.00 12.24
C ILE A 439 19.94 -17.87 13.06
N GLN A 440 18.75 -17.36 13.34
CA GLN A 440 17.73 -18.07 14.10
C GLN A 440 16.95 -19.07 13.23
N GLY A 441 16.89 -20.32 13.67
CA GLY A 441 15.99 -21.35 13.15
C GLY A 441 16.61 -22.29 12.12
N LYS A 442 16.18 -23.56 12.17
CA LYS A 442 16.66 -24.64 11.29
C LYS A 442 16.36 -24.42 9.83
N SER A 443 15.17 -23.91 9.54
CA SER A 443 14.76 -23.61 8.16
C SER A 443 15.60 -22.46 7.57
N ALA A 444 15.87 -21.41 8.35
CA ALA A 444 16.62 -20.25 7.89
C ALA A 444 18.10 -20.56 7.66
N THR A 445 18.72 -21.35 8.54
CA THR A 445 20.11 -21.81 8.40
C THR A 445 20.27 -22.76 7.20
N ALA A 446 19.35 -23.71 7.02
CA ALA A 446 19.35 -24.59 5.84
C ALA A 446 19.16 -23.80 4.53
N ALA A 447 18.27 -22.81 4.52
CA ALA A 447 18.02 -21.96 3.35
C ALA A 447 19.22 -21.06 3.01
N PHE A 448 19.94 -20.57 4.03
CA PHE A 448 21.12 -19.72 3.84
C PHE A 448 22.19 -20.46 3.02
N GLY A 449 22.51 -21.70 3.38
CA GLY A 449 23.49 -22.51 2.65
C GLY A 449 24.90 -21.88 2.62
N ARG A 450 25.67 -22.13 1.56
CA ARG A 450 26.98 -21.50 1.32
C ARG A 450 26.81 -20.35 0.33
N ARG A 451 27.22 -19.14 0.70
CA ARG A 451 27.03 -17.92 -0.11
C ARG A 451 28.31 -17.12 -0.27
N ASP A 452 28.48 -16.53 -1.45
CA ASP A 452 29.48 -15.50 -1.65
C ASP A 452 29.00 -14.19 -0.99
N VAL A 453 29.89 -13.56 -0.25
CA VAL A 453 29.61 -12.34 0.50
C VAL A 453 30.70 -11.32 0.27
N GLU A 454 30.37 -10.07 0.57
CA GLU A 454 31.34 -8.98 0.62
C GLU A 454 31.48 -8.54 2.08
N VAL A 455 32.72 -8.32 2.54
CA VAL A 455 33.00 -7.94 3.94
C VAL A 455 33.81 -6.65 3.99
N ALA A 456 33.37 -5.69 4.81
CA ALA A 456 34.10 -4.49 5.15
C ALA A 456 34.40 -4.45 6.66
N ILE A 457 35.65 -4.21 7.04
CA ILE A 457 36.04 -4.05 8.45
C ILE A 457 35.86 -2.57 8.82
N LEU A 458 34.89 -2.28 9.69
CA LEU A 458 34.57 -0.92 10.12
C LEU A 458 35.45 -0.48 11.29
N GLU A 459 35.71 -1.41 12.21
CA GLU A 459 36.59 -1.22 13.35
C GLU A 459 37.37 -2.51 13.59
N LYS A 460 38.70 -2.45 13.59
CA LYS A 460 39.55 -3.62 13.85
C LYS A 460 39.56 -3.95 15.33
N GLY A 461 39.38 -5.23 15.66
CA GLY A 461 39.34 -5.73 17.03
C GLY A 461 40.72 -5.87 17.67
N LYS A 462 40.75 -5.82 19.00
CA LYS A 462 41.97 -5.99 19.83
C LYS A 462 42.02 -7.33 20.57
N GLY A 463 41.22 -8.31 20.17
CA GLY A 463 41.18 -9.64 20.77
C GLY A 463 39.94 -9.90 21.64
N ALA A 464 39.92 -11.03 22.34
CA ALA A 464 38.76 -11.49 23.11
C ALA A 464 38.26 -10.49 24.19
N PRO A 465 39.12 -9.75 24.92
CA PRO A 465 38.64 -8.73 25.86
C PRO A 465 37.86 -7.59 25.18
N ASP A 466 38.27 -7.20 23.97
CA ASP A 466 37.61 -6.17 23.17
C ASP A 466 36.26 -6.66 22.63
N ALA A 467 36.18 -7.92 22.20
CA ALA A 467 34.91 -8.56 21.87
C ALA A 467 33.92 -8.52 23.04
N ARG A 468 34.38 -8.84 24.27
CA ARG A 468 33.55 -8.78 25.48
C ARG A 468 33.07 -7.38 25.82
N ALA A 469 33.93 -6.37 25.69
CA ALA A 469 33.56 -4.98 25.93
C ALA A 469 32.52 -4.50 24.91
N LYS A 470 32.75 -4.76 23.62
CA LYS A 470 31.87 -4.33 22.52
C LYS A 470 30.54 -5.05 22.51
N ALA A 471 30.49 -6.32 22.92
CA ALA A 471 29.24 -7.08 23.06
C ALA A 471 28.29 -6.42 24.08
N LYS A 472 28.83 -5.87 25.19
CA LYS A 472 28.04 -5.16 26.21
C LYS A 472 27.47 -3.83 25.72
N THR A 473 28.19 -3.15 24.82
CA THR A 473 27.80 -1.84 24.29
C THR A 473 27.35 -1.89 22.84
N TRP A 474 26.90 -3.07 22.36
CA TRP A 474 26.66 -3.33 20.95
C TRP A 474 25.65 -2.35 20.34
N ASP A 475 24.54 -2.07 21.02
CA ASP A 475 23.51 -1.14 20.53
C ASP A 475 24.02 0.30 20.40
N SER A 476 24.97 0.70 21.26
CA SER A 476 25.64 2.01 21.15
C SER A 476 26.58 2.05 19.94
N ILE A 477 27.35 0.99 19.70
CA ILE A 477 28.25 0.86 18.56
C ILE A 477 27.47 0.83 17.24
N LYS A 478 26.38 0.06 17.19
CA LYS A 478 25.48 -0.03 16.02
C LYS A 478 24.84 1.32 15.73
N ARG A 479 24.35 2.03 16.76
CA ARG A 479 23.83 3.41 16.61
C ARG A 479 24.89 4.38 16.11
N LYS A 480 26.10 4.39 16.68
CA LYS A 480 27.22 5.26 16.23
C LYS A 480 27.50 5.13 14.73
N TRP A 481 27.55 3.90 14.21
CA TRP A 481 27.81 3.66 12.79
C TRP A 481 26.60 3.94 11.90
N ASN A 482 25.37 3.71 12.38
CA ASN A 482 24.15 4.13 11.69
C ASN A 482 24.02 5.66 11.62
N THR A 483 24.36 6.40 12.67
CA THR A 483 24.37 7.88 12.66
C THR A 483 25.45 8.42 11.72
N LYS A 484 26.64 7.81 11.67
CA LYS A 484 27.66 8.15 10.65
C LYS A 484 27.19 7.88 9.21
N LYS A 485 26.38 6.83 9.00
CA LYS A 485 25.74 6.52 7.71
C LYS A 485 24.74 7.62 7.32
N GLU A 486 23.90 8.06 8.25
CA GLU A 486 22.95 9.15 8.05
C GLU A 486 23.65 10.47 7.79
N GLN A 487 24.73 10.76 8.53
CA GLN A 487 25.52 11.97 8.38
C GLN A 487 26.23 12.05 7.02
N LYS A 488 26.84 10.95 6.53
CA LYS A 488 27.39 10.87 5.16
C LYS A 488 26.30 10.98 4.07
N GLY A 489 25.11 10.43 4.31
CA GLY A 489 23.97 10.57 3.40
C GLY A 489 23.46 12.02 3.33
N VAL A 490 23.43 12.71 4.47
CA VAL A 490 23.11 14.14 4.58
C VAL A 490 24.20 15.01 3.94
N ASP A 491 25.48 14.70 4.12
CA ASP A 491 26.60 15.42 3.49
C ASP A 491 26.60 15.27 1.95
N LYS A 492 26.12 14.12 1.44
CA LYS A 492 25.93 13.89 0.00
C LYS A 492 24.72 14.67 -0.56
N ALA A 493 23.66 14.83 0.23
CA ALA A 493 22.51 15.68 -0.10
C ALA A 493 22.82 17.19 0.02
N ALA A 494 23.71 17.57 0.93
CA ALA A 494 24.17 18.94 1.15
C ALA A 494 25.11 19.48 0.06
N LYS A 495 25.52 18.68 -0.93
CA LYS A 495 26.27 19.16 -2.11
C LYS A 495 25.38 19.76 -3.22
N GLY A 496 24.06 19.85 -3.00
CA GLY A 496 23.09 20.41 -3.96
C GLY A 496 22.71 21.87 -3.72
N LYS A 497 21.84 22.39 -4.59
CA LYS A 497 21.26 23.75 -4.67
C LYS A 497 20.92 24.43 -3.33
N ALA A 498 20.55 23.66 -2.30
CA ALA A 498 20.33 24.15 -0.94
C ALA A 498 21.59 24.80 -0.31
N ALA A 499 22.78 24.23 -0.52
CA ALA A 499 24.02 24.79 0.02
C ALA A 499 24.41 26.12 -0.64
N GLU A 500 24.13 26.29 -1.93
CA GLU A 500 24.38 27.56 -2.64
C GLU A 500 23.46 28.68 -2.14
N ILE A 501 22.19 28.34 -1.89
CA ILE A 501 21.19 29.22 -1.27
C ILE A 501 21.65 29.65 0.13
N LEU A 502 22.10 28.71 0.95
CA LEU A 502 22.55 29.01 2.31
C LEU A 502 23.85 29.80 2.34
N LYS A 503 24.80 29.49 1.45
CA LYS A 503 26.03 30.30 1.27
C LYS A 503 25.67 31.75 0.93
N THR A 504 24.67 31.94 0.06
CA THR A 504 24.18 33.27 -0.31
C THR A 504 23.50 33.96 0.87
N ALA A 505 22.59 33.28 1.57
CA ALA A 505 21.92 33.84 2.75
C ALA A 505 22.92 34.28 3.83
N HIS A 506 23.91 33.43 4.14
CA HIS A 506 24.95 33.75 5.12
C HIS A 506 25.82 34.95 4.72
N SER A 507 26.04 35.19 3.42
CA SER A 507 26.85 36.31 2.94
C SER A 507 26.29 37.70 3.31
N TYR A 508 25.00 37.77 3.62
CA TYR A 508 24.27 38.98 4.01
C TYR A 508 24.13 39.16 5.53
N LYS A 509 24.58 38.19 6.34
CA LYS A 509 24.52 38.27 7.80
C LYS A 509 25.26 39.53 8.29
N GLY A 510 24.57 40.37 9.05
CA GLY A 510 25.12 41.62 9.59
C GLY A 510 25.31 42.77 8.58
N LYS A 511 24.90 42.62 7.31
CA LYS A 511 25.10 43.64 6.25
C LYS A 511 23.84 44.37 5.80
N LEU A 512 22.66 43.90 6.24
CA LEU A 512 21.36 44.41 5.78
C LEU A 512 20.63 45.13 6.92
N ARG A 513 19.91 46.20 6.58
CA ARG A 513 18.99 46.92 7.48
C ARG A 513 17.54 46.53 7.19
N TYR A 514 16.76 46.27 8.24
CA TYR A 514 15.35 45.92 8.08
C TYR A 514 14.50 47.12 7.70
N VAL A 515 13.74 46.99 6.62
CA VAL A 515 12.74 47.97 6.18
C VAL A 515 11.50 47.21 5.72
N PHE A 516 10.40 47.40 6.44
CA PHE A 516 9.13 46.71 6.16
C PHE A 516 8.66 46.97 4.72
N GLY A 517 8.30 45.91 3.99
CA GLY A 517 7.86 45.99 2.60
C GLY A 517 8.98 46.17 1.56
N SER A 518 10.23 46.32 1.99
CA SER A 518 11.34 46.65 1.07
C SER A 518 11.85 45.43 0.31
N LYS A 519 12.07 45.63 -1.00
CA LYS A 519 12.73 44.69 -1.93
C LYS A 519 14.13 45.16 -2.34
N ASP A 520 14.64 46.20 -1.68
CA ASP A 520 15.82 46.95 -2.13
C ASP A 520 17.12 46.37 -1.54
N LEU A 521 17.29 45.04 -1.67
CA LEU A 521 18.48 44.33 -1.22
C LEU A 521 19.78 44.90 -1.81
N PRO A 522 19.83 45.32 -3.09
CA PRO A 522 21.02 45.93 -3.67
C PRO A 522 21.51 47.18 -2.90
N ASN A 523 20.61 47.96 -2.30
CA ASN A 523 20.94 49.11 -1.47
C ASN A 523 20.96 48.78 0.05
N GLY A 524 21.07 47.50 0.39
CA GLY A 524 21.22 47.03 1.78
C GLY A 524 19.94 47.04 2.62
N LYS A 525 18.74 47.15 2.01
CA LYS A 525 17.46 47.24 2.72
C LYS A 525 16.52 46.08 2.36
N SER A 526 15.89 45.44 3.35
CA SER A 526 14.89 44.39 3.07
C SER A 526 13.95 44.07 4.22
N ASP A 527 12.83 43.42 3.91
CA ASP A 527 12.00 42.68 4.87
C ASP A 527 12.27 41.16 4.85
N CYS A 528 11.59 40.41 5.73
CA CYS A 528 11.77 38.96 5.85
C CYS A 528 11.48 38.21 4.55
N SER A 529 10.36 38.49 3.91
CA SER A 529 9.93 37.81 2.70
C SER A 529 10.69 38.26 1.45
N GLY A 530 11.15 39.51 1.41
CA GLY A 530 11.98 40.09 0.34
C GLY A 530 13.38 39.52 0.35
N PHE A 531 13.97 39.34 1.53
CA PHE A 531 15.23 38.65 1.69
C PHE A 531 15.16 37.20 1.17
N ILE A 532 14.15 36.44 1.61
CA ILE A 532 13.96 35.05 1.17
C ILE A 532 13.68 34.98 -0.34
N SER A 533 12.82 35.85 -0.87
CA SER A 533 12.53 35.92 -2.30
C SER A 533 13.80 36.19 -3.11
N TYR A 534 14.61 37.17 -2.72
CA TYR A 534 15.84 37.52 -3.41
C TYR A 534 16.86 36.37 -3.40
N VAL A 535 17.11 35.77 -2.23
CA VAL A 535 18.08 34.68 -2.09
C VAL A 535 17.69 33.49 -2.96
N PHE A 536 16.43 33.07 -2.95
CA PHE A 536 15.95 31.94 -3.74
C PHE A 536 15.88 32.25 -5.24
N ASN A 537 15.49 33.48 -5.63
CA ASN A 537 15.45 33.92 -7.03
C ASN A 537 16.84 33.87 -7.67
N ARG A 538 17.91 34.23 -6.94
CA ARG A 538 19.29 34.17 -7.43
C ARG A 538 19.76 32.76 -7.80
N HIS A 539 19.10 31.75 -7.22
CA HIS A 539 19.32 30.34 -7.52
C HIS A 539 18.18 29.75 -8.37
N GLY A 540 17.42 30.58 -9.08
CA GLY A 540 16.40 30.15 -10.04
C GLY A 540 15.13 29.59 -9.43
N ILE A 541 14.81 29.90 -8.16
CA ILE A 541 13.56 29.51 -7.50
C ILE A 541 12.71 30.75 -7.27
N LYS A 542 11.61 30.85 -8.02
CA LYS A 542 10.73 32.02 -7.99
C LYS A 542 9.82 31.99 -6.77
N LEU A 543 10.12 32.84 -5.78
CA LEU A 543 9.25 33.06 -4.63
C LEU A 543 8.59 34.45 -4.70
N PRO A 544 7.26 34.56 -4.51
CA PRO A 544 6.58 35.84 -4.44
C PRO A 544 7.05 36.62 -3.21
N HIS A 545 6.96 37.95 -3.27
CA HIS A 545 7.14 38.79 -2.08
C HIS A 545 5.89 38.70 -1.19
N GLY A 546 6.10 38.70 0.13
CA GLY A 546 5.04 38.57 1.12
C GLY A 546 4.97 37.18 1.77
N THR A 547 5.10 37.14 3.10
CA THR A 547 5.06 35.93 3.92
C THR A 547 3.79 35.10 3.71
N SER A 548 2.63 35.77 3.55
CA SER A 548 1.35 35.10 3.28
C SER A 548 1.31 34.38 1.93
N ALA A 549 2.04 34.87 0.92
CA ALA A 549 2.11 34.20 -0.38
C ALA A 549 3.09 33.02 -0.33
N GLN A 550 4.23 33.19 0.34
CA GLN A 550 5.26 32.17 0.45
C GLN A 550 4.82 30.93 1.25
N ILE A 551 4.03 31.09 2.32
CA ILE A 551 3.58 29.96 3.14
C ILE A 551 2.65 28.99 2.39
N ARG A 552 2.06 29.43 1.26
CA ARG A 552 1.21 28.58 0.40
C ARG A 552 2.01 27.78 -0.63
N LEU A 553 3.34 27.97 -0.69
CA LEU A 553 4.22 27.28 -1.63
C LEU A 553 4.95 26.11 -0.96
N GLY A 554 5.27 25.11 -1.77
CA GLY A 554 6.01 23.93 -1.31
C GLY A 554 5.19 22.93 -0.49
N LYS A 555 5.85 21.88 -0.03
CA LYS A 555 5.26 20.81 0.81
C LYS A 555 5.41 21.16 2.30
N SER A 556 4.41 20.86 3.13
CA SER A 556 4.53 20.97 4.59
C SER A 556 5.57 19.98 5.11
N VAL A 557 6.44 20.40 6.03
CA VAL A 557 7.48 19.56 6.63
C VAL A 557 7.35 19.58 8.15
N ASN A 558 7.43 18.41 8.78
CA ASN A 558 7.45 18.30 10.23
C ASN A 558 8.72 18.94 10.80
N LYS A 559 8.61 19.61 11.96
CA LYS A 559 9.73 20.34 12.60
C LYS A 559 10.99 19.48 12.78
N ALA A 560 10.81 18.18 13.04
CA ALA A 560 11.88 17.20 13.24
C ALA A 560 12.60 16.78 11.93
N GLU A 561 11.92 16.93 10.79
CA GLU A 561 12.38 16.57 9.44
C GLU A 561 12.90 17.76 8.64
N ALA A 562 12.98 18.93 9.28
CA ALA A 562 13.51 20.14 8.68
C ALA A 562 14.94 19.93 8.21
N ILE A 563 15.19 20.20 6.93
CA ILE A 563 16.53 20.13 6.34
C ILE A 563 17.02 21.52 5.93
N PRO A 564 18.34 21.72 5.81
CA PRO A 564 18.89 22.97 5.27
C PRO A 564 18.27 23.33 3.92
N GLY A 565 17.79 24.58 3.79
CA GLY A 565 17.10 25.08 2.59
C GLY A 565 15.57 25.09 2.68
N ASP A 566 14.96 24.47 3.69
CA ASP A 566 13.52 24.61 3.94
C ASP A 566 13.17 26.02 4.43
N LEU A 567 11.97 26.50 4.14
CA LEU A 567 11.45 27.76 4.66
C LEU A 567 10.75 27.53 6.00
N VAL A 568 11.12 28.26 7.04
CA VAL A 568 10.43 28.26 8.34
C VAL A 568 9.58 29.51 8.50
N PHE A 569 8.33 29.33 8.88
CA PHE A 569 7.34 30.40 9.05
C PHE A 569 7.00 30.59 10.52
N PHE A 570 6.74 31.85 10.87
CA PHE A 570 6.36 32.27 12.22
C PHE A 570 5.07 33.08 12.22
N GLN A 571 4.37 33.04 13.34
CA GLN A 571 3.08 33.68 13.56
C GLN A 571 3.10 34.67 14.71
N ASN A 572 2.19 35.64 14.68
CA ASN A 572 1.98 36.61 15.76
C ASN A 572 3.23 37.41 16.16
N THR A 573 4.16 37.70 15.23
CA THR A 573 5.37 38.49 15.52
C THR A 573 5.10 39.99 15.45
N TYR A 574 4.56 40.47 14.33
CA TYR A 574 4.15 41.89 14.14
C TYR A 574 2.67 42.05 13.75
N ARG A 575 1.97 40.96 13.42
CA ARG A 575 0.51 40.94 13.16
C ARG A 575 -0.04 39.56 13.47
N LYS A 576 -1.35 39.47 13.73
CA LYS A 576 -2.04 38.19 13.96
C LYS A 576 -1.90 37.26 12.74
N GLY A 577 -1.62 35.99 13.00
CA GLY A 577 -1.38 34.97 11.97
C GLY A 577 0.04 35.04 11.38
N VAL A 578 0.22 34.47 10.18
CA VAL A 578 1.53 34.38 9.52
C VAL A 578 2.13 35.78 9.30
N SER A 579 3.29 36.00 9.91
CA SER A 579 3.95 37.30 9.93
C SER A 579 5.40 37.20 9.51
N HIS A 580 6.16 36.17 9.86
CA HIS A 580 7.60 36.10 9.54
C HIS A 580 8.02 34.84 8.78
N VAL A 581 9.16 34.91 8.08
CA VAL A 581 9.77 33.77 7.36
C VAL A 581 11.30 33.81 7.44
N GLY A 582 11.92 32.64 7.52
CA GLY A 582 13.35 32.40 7.41
C GLY A 582 13.66 31.16 6.58
N VAL A 583 14.95 30.89 6.34
CA VAL A 583 15.42 29.65 5.71
C VAL A 583 16.24 28.84 6.72
N VAL A 584 15.92 27.55 6.84
CA VAL A 584 16.59 26.60 7.74
C VAL A 584 18.03 26.43 7.30
N THR A 585 18.98 26.67 8.20
CA THR A 585 20.43 26.52 7.95
C THR A 585 20.94 25.18 8.44
N ARG A 586 20.39 24.70 9.56
CA ARG A 586 20.62 23.38 10.16
C ARG A 586 19.44 23.05 11.08
N LYS A 587 19.36 21.80 11.54
CA LYS A 587 18.28 21.36 12.45
C LYS A 587 18.19 22.31 13.65
N GLY A 588 17.04 22.96 13.80
CA GLY A 588 16.73 23.89 14.87
C GLY A 588 17.16 25.34 14.67
N TYR A 589 17.91 25.67 13.60
CA TYR A 589 18.39 27.02 13.29
C TYR A 589 17.96 27.49 11.90
N CYS A 590 17.66 28.78 11.80
CA CYS A 590 17.35 29.45 10.54
C CYS A 590 18.03 30.82 10.46
N ILE A 591 18.21 31.30 9.24
CA ILE A 591 18.59 32.69 8.97
C ILE A 591 17.36 33.44 8.45
N SER A 592 17.09 34.60 9.03
CA SER A 592 16.00 35.47 8.60
C SER A 592 16.33 36.94 8.80
N MET A 593 15.51 37.82 8.20
CA MET A 593 15.67 39.27 8.21
C MET A 593 14.63 39.89 9.14
N HIS A 594 15.05 40.49 10.27
CA HIS A 594 14.18 41.14 11.26
C HIS A 594 14.79 42.48 11.73
N ASN A 595 14.18 43.21 12.67
CA ASN A 595 14.55 44.59 13.04
C ASN A 595 16.06 44.84 13.28
N SER A 596 16.79 43.86 13.82
CA SER A 596 18.25 43.90 14.04
C SER A 596 19.10 43.42 12.85
N GLY A 597 18.51 43.29 11.67
CA GLY A 597 19.16 42.89 10.42
C GLY A 597 19.04 41.39 10.11
N CYS A 598 19.88 40.92 9.19
CA CYS A 598 19.96 39.52 8.81
C CYS A 598 20.79 38.74 9.85
N THR A 599 20.14 37.86 10.61
CA THR A 599 20.81 37.06 11.64
C THR A 599 20.37 35.59 11.60
N GLU A 600 21.25 34.71 12.10
CA GLU A 600 20.91 33.31 12.35
C GLU A 600 20.44 33.16 13.80
N HIS A 601 19.30 32.50 13.99
CA HIS A 601 18.71 32.24 15.30
C HIS A 601 18.02 30.86 15.32
N THR A 602 17.79 30.37 16.53
CA THR A 602 17.00 29.16 16.75
C THR A 602 15.52 29.40 16.45
N TYR A 603 14.86 28.45 15.79
CA TYR A 603 13.39 28.41 15.64
C TYR A 603 12.73 27.37 16.55
N THR A 604 13.51 26.76 17.44
CA THR A 604 13.04 25.72 18.38
C THR A 604 12.80 26.25 19.78
N THR A 605 13.53 27.29 20.21
CA THR A 605 13.52 27.81 21.58
C THR A 605 13.43 29.35 21.59
N GLY A 606 13.24 29.95 22.77
CA GLY A 606 13.19 31.40 22.94
C GLY A 606 12.00 32.08 22.24
N TYR A 607 12.17 33.35 21.88
CA TYR A 607 11.13 34.15 21.19
C TYR A 607 10.65 33.45 19.92
N TRP A 608 11.56 33.12 19.00
CA TRP A 608 11.23 32.49 17.72
C TRP A 608 10.64 31.08 17.87
N GLY A 609 11.03 30.32 18.91
CA GLY A 609 10.40 29.04 19.23
C GLY A 609 8.92 29.18 19.62
N LYS A 610 8.56 30.21 20.41
CA LYS A 610 7.17 30.51 20.79
C LYS A 610 6.31 30.96 19.61
N HIS A 611 6.93 31.62 18.63
CA HIS A 611 6.27 32.11 17.42
C HIS A 611 6.32 31.13 16.24
N TYR A 612 6.91 29.94 16.41
CA TYR A 612 6.97 28.93 15.35
C TYR A 612 5.57 28.56 14.83
N MET A 613 5.41 28.48 13.51
CA MET A 613 4.14 28.12 12.88
C MET A 613 4.27 26.85 12.04
N SER A 614 5.12 26.84 11.01
CA SER A 614 5.26 25.70 10.09
C SER A 614 6.56 25.75 9.30
N ILE A 615 6.92 24.66 8.62
CA ILE A 615 8.04 24.59 7.68
C ILE A 615 7.51 24.16 6.32
N ARG A 616 8.02 24.79 5.25
CA ARG A 616 7.72 24.44 3.86
C ARG A 616 8.99 24.09 3.09
N ARG A 617 8.97 22.97 2.37
CA ARG A 617 10.03 22.59 1.43
C ARG A 617 9.69 23.05 0.03
N VAL A 618 10.51 23.95 -0.50
CA VAL A 618 10.36 24.56 -1.84
C VAL A 618 11.46 24.14 -2.83
N LEU A 619 12.40 23.31 -2.37
CA LEU A 619 13.51 22.74 -3.15
C LEU A 619 13.19 21.33 -3.67
#